data_AF-A0A542AMA7-F1
#
_entry.id   AF-A0A542AMA7-F1
#
_cell.length_a   1.000
_cell.length_b   1.000
_cell.length_c   1.000
_cell.angle_alpha   90.00
_cell.angle_beta   90.00
_cell.angle_gamma   90.00
#
_symmetry.space_group_name_H-M   'P 1'
#
loop_
_entity.id
_entity.type
_entity.pdbx_description
1 polymer ?
#
loop_
_entity_poly.entity_id
_entity_poly.type
_entity_poly.pdbx_seq_one_letter_code
_entity_poly.pdbx_strand_id
1 'polypeptide(L)'
;MEYFGLFFLAVIVEGVITYINQFFVKGVLKWEMVFSILLGVFVTVAYGVDMLAMVGMKTSVPLVGSILTGILVSRGSNYVFDLVKTLTSGRGGMKTSK
;
A
#
# COMPACT_ATOMS: atom_id res chain seq x y z
N MET A 1 19.53 -2.95 -13.64
CA MET A 1 18.15 -2.50 -13.89
C MET A 1 17.16 -3.67 -13.87
N GLU A 2 17.45 -4.81 -14.51
CA GLU A 2 16.49 -5.94 -14.60
C GLU A 2 16.05 -6.54 -13.24
N TYR A 3 16.94 -6.65 -12.27
CA TYR A 3 16.59 -7.23 -10.95
C TYR A 3 15.65 -6.37 -10.10
N PHE A 4 15.57 -5.06 -10.36
CA PHE A 4 14.66 -4.18 -9.63
C PHE A 4 13.20 -4.51 -9.94
N GLY A 5 12.88 -4.98 -11.16
CA GLY A 5 11.52 -5.35 -11.54
C GLY A 5 10.98 -6.52 -10.73
N LEU A 6 11.82 -7.53 -10.50
CA LEU A 6 11.54 -8.68 -9.63
C LEU A 6 11.29 -8.24 -8.18
N PHE A 7 12.10 -7.31 -7.67
CA PHE A 7 11.90 -6.76 -6.32
C PHE A 7 10.55 -6.04 -6.20
N PHE A 8 10.19 -5.18 -7.15
CA PHE A 8 8.88 -4.51 -7.15
C PHE A 8 7.72 -5.48 -7.24
N LEU A 9 7.83 -6.50 -8.11
CA LEU A 9 6.83 -7.58 -8.20
C LEU A 9 6.65 -8.31 -6.87
N ALA A 10 7.74 -8.65 -6.18
CA ALA A 10 7.67 -9.31 -4.87
C ALA A 10 6.96 -8.43 -3.82
N VAL A 11 7.26 -7.13 -3.78
CA VAL A 11 6.60 -6.19 -2.86
C VAL A 11 5.11 -6.02 -3.18
N ILE A 12 4.73 -5.99 -4.45
CA ILE A 12 3.32 -5.95 -4.87
C ILE A 12 2.59 -7.21 -4.37
N VAL A 13 3.18 -8.39 -4.60
CA VAL A 13 2.60 -9.68 -4.16
C VAL A 13 2.41 -9.69 -2.65
N GLU A 14 3.41 -9.26 -1.88
CA GLU A 14 3.33 -9.14 -0.42
C GLU A 14 2.20 -8.20 0.03
N GLY A 15 2.03 -7.08 -0.68
CA GLY A 15 0.95 -6.13 -0.46
C GLY A 15 -0.43 -6.76 -0.66
N VAL A 16 -0.62 -7.48 -1.76
CA VAL A 16 -1.87 -8.17 -2.09
C VAL A 16 -2.18 -9.29 -1.10
N ILE A 17 -1.19 -10.15 -0.78
CA ILE A 17 -1.35 -11.24 0.20
C ILE A 17 -1.74 -10.68 1.57
N THR A 18 -1.14 -9.57 1.99
CA THR A 18 -1.49 -8.99 3.28
C THR A 18 -2.92 -8.46 3.29
N TYR A 19 -3.37 -7.81 2.21
CA TYR A 19 -4.77 -7.37 2.12
C TYR A 19 -5.72 -8.56 2.16
N ILE A 20 -5.44 -9.62 1.40
CA ILE A 20 -6.24 -10.85 1.42
C ILE A 20 -6.27 -11.42 2.85
N ASN A 21 -5.14 -11.51 3.53
CA ASN A 21 -5.08 -12.00 4.92
C ASN A 21 -5.85 -11.10 5.89
N GLN A 22 -5.82 -9.78 5.73
CA GLN A 22 -6.56 -8.85 6.59
C GLN A 22 -8.08 -8.95 6.37
N PHE A 23 -8.52 -9.09 5.12
CA PHE A 23 -9.93 -9.23 4.75
C PHE A 23 -10.49 -10.62 5.09
N PHE A 24 -9.84 -11.69 4.66
CA PHE A 24 -10.36 -13.06 4.77
C PHE A 24 -9.98 -13.78 6.06
N VAL A 25 -8.74 -13.63 6.54
CA VAL A 25 -8.27 -14.40 7.71
C VAL A 25 -8.61 -13.68 9.00
N LYS A 26 -8.39 -12.37 9.06
CA LYS A 26 -8.66 -11.59 10.27
C LYS A 26 -10.07 -11.03 10.34
N GLY A 27 -10.73 -10.82 9.20
CA GLY A 27 -12.05 -10.17 9.14
C GLY A 27 -12.04 -8.71 9.63
N VAL A 28 -10.87 -8.09 9.81
CA VAL A 28 -10.73 -6.73 10.34
C VAL A 28 -10.58 -5.77 9.17
N LEU A 29 -11.71 -5.28 8.69
CA LEU A 29 -11.77 -4.23 7.69
C LEU A 29 -11.60 -2.86 8.34
N LYS A 30 -10.37 -2.33 8.32
CA LYS A 30 -10.13 -0.92 8.68
C LYS A 30 -10.59 -0.02 7.54
N TRP A 31 -11.49 0.93 7.82
CA TRP A 31 -11.93 1.93 6.83
C TRP A 31 -10.79 2.75 6.25
N GLU A 32 -9.78 3.08 7.06
CA GLU A 32 -8.54 3.76 6.65
C GLU A 32 -7.85 3.02 5.50
N MET A 33 -7.87 1.68 5.55
CA MET A 33 -7.26 0.82 4.55
C MET A 33 -8.02 0.84 3.23
N VAL A 34 -9.35 0.77 3.28
CA VAL A 34 -10.19 0.84 2.08
C VAL A 34 -10.04 2.20 1.39
N PHE A 35 -10.07 3.29 2.16
CA PHE A 35 -9.83 4.64 1.65
C PHE A 35 -8.44 4.79 1.07
N SER A 36 -7.41 4.23 1.71
CA SER A 36 -6.05 4.28 1.19
C SER A 36 -5.92 3.59 -0.18
N ILE A 37 -6.56 2.43 -0.39
CA ILE A 37 -6.56 1.71 -1.67
C ILE A 37 -7.27 2.54 -2.74
N LEU A 38 -8.47 3.02 -2.44
CA LEU A 38 -9.24 3.86 -3.37
C LEU A 38 -8.48 5.13 -3.77
N LEU A 39 -7.92 5.86 -2.81
CA LEU A 39 -7.14 7.07 -3.08
C LEU A 39 -5.83 6.77 -3.83
N GLY A 40 -5.11 5.71 -3.45
CA GLY A 40 -3.84 5.36 -4.10
C GLY A 40 -4.03 4.95 -5.55
N VAL A 41 -5.05 4.13 -5.84
CA VAL A 41 -5.42 3.79 -7.22
C VAL A 41 -5.92 5.03 -7.97
N PHE A 42 -6.77 5.86 -7.35
CA PHE A 42 -7.25 7.09 -7.98
C PHE A 42 -6.11 8.03 -8.38
N VAL A 43 -5.17 8.30 -7.47
CA VAL A 43 -4.03 9.19 -7.72
C VAL A 43 -3.12 8.61 -8.81
N THR A 44 -2.77 7.33 -8.73
CA THR A 44 -1.87 6.71 -9.72
C THR A 44 -2.49 6.63 -11.12
N VAL A 45 -3.80 6.39 -11.22
CA VAL A 45 -4.54 6.45 -12.49
C VAL A 45 -4.66 7.89 -12.99
N ALA A 46 -5.01 8.85 -12.13
CA ALA A 46 -5.18 10.26 -12.50
C ALA A 46 -3.88 10.90 -13.03
N TYR A 47 -2.73 10.51 -12.45
CA TYR A 47 -1.41 11.00 -12.87
C TYR A 47 -0.74 10.08 -13.90
N GLY A 48 -1.36 8.97 -14.30
CA GLY A 48 -0.78 8.01 -15.25
C GLY A 48 0.53 7.39 -14.74
N VAL A 49 0.70 7.27 -13.43
CA VAL A 49 1.92 6.73 -12.82
C VAL A 49 1.90 5.21 -12.96
N ASP A 50 2.97 4.67 -13.54
CA ASP A 50 3.19 3.23 -13.66
C ASP A 50 4.64 2.91 -13.23
N MET A 51 4.79 2.45 -11.99
CA MET A 51 6.11 2.10 -11.45
C MET A 51 6.72 0.88 -12.17
N LEU A 52 5.91 -0.03 -12.71
CA LEU A 52 6.43 -1.19 -13.45
C LEU A 52 7.02 -0.74 -14.80
N ALA A 53 6.34 0.19 -15.48
CA ALA A 53 6.87 0.83 -16.68
C ALA A 53 8.15 1.63 -16.41
N MET A 54 8.22 2.35 -15.27
CA MET A 54 9.43 3.08 -14.85
C MET A 54 10.65 2.17 -14.62
N VAL A 55 10.43 0.91 -14.22
CA VAL A 55 11.49 -0.08 -13.99
C VAL A 55 11.83 -0.88 -15.26
N GLY A 56 11.22 -0.52 -16.40
CA GLY A 56 11.48 -1.14 -17.70
C GLY A 56 10.65 -2.38 -17.99
N MET A 57 9.66 -2.71 -17.15
CA MET A 57 8.72 -3.79 -17.42
C MET A 57 7.55 -3.27 -18.26
N LYS A 58 7.42 -3.80 -19.47
CA LYS A 58 6.26 -3.51 -20.34
C LYS A 58 5.12 -4.46 -19.99
N THR A 59 4.11 -3.94 -19.34
CA THR A 59 2.82 -4.61 -19.17
C THR A 59 2.08 -4.62 -20.52
N SER A 60 1.65 -5.81 -20.98
CA SER A 60 0.84 -5.94 -22.21
C SER A 60 -0.56 -5.32 -22.06
N VAL A 61 -1.02 -5.10 -20.83
CA VAL A 61 -2.34 -4.54 -20.53
C VAL A 61 -2.18 -3.12 -19.98
N PRO A 62 -2.58 -2.08 -20.72
CA PRO A 62 -2.59 -0.71 -20.20
C PRO A 62 -3.52 -0.62 -18.98
N LEU A 63 -3.14 0.19 -17.97
CA LEU A 63 -3.70 0.31 -16.61
C LEU A 63 -3.29 -0.72 -15.57
N VAL A 64 -2.88 -1.95 -15.92
CA VAL A 64 -2.53 -2.94 -14.88
C VAL A 64 -1.38 -2.44 -14.02
N GLY A 65 -0.36 -1.81 -14.64
CA GLY A 65 0.76 -1.25 -13.90
C GLY A 65 0.38 -0.09 -12.99
N SER A 66 -0.50 0.81 -13.43
CA SER A 66 -1.01 1.91 -12.60
C SER A 66 -1.85 1.42 -11.41
N ILE A 67 -2.72 0.42 -11.60
CA ILE A 67 -3.52 -0.13 -10.50
C ILE A 67 -2.61 -0.83 -9.47
N LEU A 68 -1.66 -1.65 -9.92
CA LEU A 68 -0.71 -2.33 -9.03
C LEU A 68 0.17 -1.32 -8.28
N THR A 69 0.58 -0.25 -8.96
CA THR A 69 1.29 0.88 -8.35
C THR A 69 0.42 1.54 -7.27
N GLY A 70 -0.85 1.80 -7.57
CA GLY A 70 -1.81 2.35 -6.62
C GLY A 70 -1.93 1.50 -5.36
N ILE A 71 -2.14 0.18 -5.52
CA ILE A 71 -2.21 -0.78 -4.41
C ILE A 71 -0.93 -0.74 -3.56
N LEU A 72 0.25 -0.67 -4.19
CA LEU A 72 1.53 -0.61 -3.50
C LEU A 72 1.72 0.72 -2.73
N VAL A 73 1.35 1.85 -3.33
CA VAL A 73 1.38 3.17 -2.68
C VAL A 73 0.43 3.19 -1.47
N SER A 74 -0.76 2.61 -1.60
CA SER A 74 -1.75 2.50 -0.52
C SER A 74 -1.26 1.67 0.66
N ARG A 75 -0.42 0.66 0.42
CA ARG A 75 0.25 -0.09 1.50
C ARG A 75 1.21 0.82 2.26
N GLY A 76 2.04 1.58 1.55
CA GLY A 76 2.97 2.53 2.16
C GLY A 76 2.26 3.52 3.09
N SER A 77 1.14 4.11 2.65
CA SER A 77 0.39 5.06 3.47
C SER A 77 -0.21 4.43 4.73
N ASN A 78 -0.67 3.18 4.69
CA ASN A 78 -1.20 2.50 5.87
C ASN A 78 -0.11 2.22 6.92
N TYR A 79 1.10 1.83 6.48
CA TYR A 79 2.24 1.68 7.40
C TYR A 79 2.64 3.01 8.04
N VAL A 80 2.69 4.08 7.24
CA VAL A 80 2.98 5.43 7.76
C VAL A 80 1.89 5.88 8.74
N PHE A 81 0.62 5.61 8.45
CA PHE A 81 -0.49 5.94 9.35
C PHE A 81 -0.40 5.19 10.69
N ASP A 82 -0.17 3.88 10.66
CA ASP A 82 0.01 3.07 11.87
C ASP A 82 1.26 3.52 12.67
N LEU A 83 2.34 3.92 11.99
CA LEU A 83 3.54 4.48 12.62
C LEU A 83 3.25 5.83 13.30
N VAL A 84 2.60 6.76 12.60
CA VAL A 84 2.19 8.07 13.15
C VAL A 84 1.29 7.87 14.37
N LYS A 85 0.29 6.98 14.26
CA LYS A 85 -0.61 6.65 15.37
C LYS A 85 0.17 6.12 16.58
N THR A 86 1.12 5.22 16.36
CA THR A 86 1.97 4.67 17.44
C THR A 86 2.82 5.75 18.08
N LEU A 87 3.40 6.66 17.30
CA LEU A 87 4.20 7.78 17.83
C LEU A 87 3.35 8.78 18.62
N THR A 88 2.16 9.11 18.14
CA THR A 88 1.23 10.01 18.85
C THR A 88 0.70 9.36 20.13
N SER A 89 0.36 8.06 20.12
CA SER A 89 -0.08 7.32 21.30
C SER A 89 1.05 7.09 22.31
N GLY A 90 2.26 6.79 21.86
CA GLY A 90 3.45 6.65 22.72
C GLY A 90 3.81 7.96 23.43
N ARG A 91 3.48 9.11 22.83
CA ARG A 91 3.63 10.44 23.45
C ARG A 91 2.56 10.75 24.52
N GLY A 92 1.47 9.96 24.57
CA GLY A 92 0.40 10.08 25.56
C GLY A 92 0.45 9.07 26.72
N GLY A 93 1.41 8.15 26.72
CA GLY A 93 1.53 7.03 27.67
C GLY A 93 2.07 7.36 29.07
N MET A 94 1.85 8.58 29.57
CA MET A 94 2.12 8.93 30.96
C MET A 94 0.89 9.64 31.57
N LYS A 95 -0.25 8.93 31.62
CA LYS A 95 -1.33 9.27 32.55
C LYS A 95 -1.43 8.17 33.61
N THR A 96 -0.75 8.46 34.72
CA THR A 96 -1.01 8.06 36.11
C THR A 96 -2.09 6.99 36.30
N SER A 97 -1.65 5.83 36.80
CA SER A 97 -2.47 4.96 37.63
C SER A 97 -3.01 5.79 38.80
N LYS A 98 -4.32 5.71 39.05
CA LYS A 98 -4.96 6.11 40.30
C LYS A 98 -5.87 4.98 40.72
#